data_AF-A0A7M1QW76-F1
#
_entry.id   AF-A0A7M1QW76-F1
#
_cell.length_a   1.000
_cell.length_b   1.000
_cell.length_c   1.000
_cell.angle_alpha   90.00
_cell.angle_beta   90.00
_cell.angle_gamma   90.00
#
_symmetry.space_group_name_H-M   'P 1'
#
loop_
_entity.id
_entity.type
_entity.pdbx_description
1 polymer ?
#
loop_
_entity_poly.entity_id
_entity_poly.type
_entity_poly.pdbx_seq_one_letter_code
_entity_poly.pdbx_strand_id
1 'polypeptide(L)'
;MEYTQFLRAMLAKGASIAQPVHRLEVADAVVRTGGTSVSINDNDIAQSTRYLIDHGLYAEPTSAVAHAAFRKLVRTGTIHASEQTVLILTRTALKTTSATRTTLQRH
;
A
#
# COMPACT_ATOMS: atom_id res chain seq x y z
N MET A 1 -30.79 -14.25 3.87
CA MET A 1 -29.70 -13.39 4.36
C MET A 1 -28.43 -13.81 3.64
N GLU A 2 -27.92 -12.99 2.71
CA GLU A 2 -26.72 -13.35 1.95
C GLU A 2 -25.45 -13.22 2.79
N TYR A 3 -24.71 -14.32 2.88
CA TYR A 3 -23.42 -14.47 3.58
C TYR A 3 -22.26 -13.71 2.89
N THR A 4 -22.52 -13.11 1.73
CA THR A 4 -21.54 -12.45 0.86
C THR A 4 -21.06 -11.09 1.39
N GLN A 5 -21.74 -10.51 2.38
CA GLN A 5 -21.42 -9.17 2.88
C GLN A 5 -20.18 -9.11 3.79
N PHE A 6 -19.66 -10.27 4.25
CA PHE A 6 -18.52 -10.32 5.18
C PHE A 6 -17.14 -10.43 4.50
N LEU A 7 -17.08 -10.72 3.20
CA LEU A 7 -15.82 -10.72 2.45
C LEU A 7 -15.62 -9.39 1.73
N ARG A 8 -15.36 -8.32 2.49
CA ARG A 8 -14.70 -7.15 1.90
C ARG A 8 -13.34 -7.62 1.37
N ALA A 9 -13.23 -7.78 0.05
CA ALA A 9 -11.97 -8.12 -0.57
C ALA A 9 -10.97 -6.97 -0.32
N MET A 10 -9.93 -7.24 0.48
CA MET A 10 -8.84 -6.29 0.72
C MET A 10 -8.16 -5.93 -0.60
N LEU A 11 -7.87 -4.65 -0.80
CA LEU A 11 -7.28 -4.16 -2.06
C LEU A 11 -5.84 -4.64 -2.23
N ALA A 12 -5.05 -4.66 -1.16
CA ALA A 12 -3.65 -5.10 -1.16
C ALA A 12 -3.52 -6.60 -0.85
N LYS A 13 -4.21 -7.45 -1.64
CA LYS A 13 -4.23 -8.90 -1.40
C LYS A 13 -2.83 -9.53 -1.40
N GLY A 14 -1.90 -9.02 -2.21
CA GLY A 14 -0.52 -9.52 -2.27
C GLY A 14 0.29 -9.31 -0.97
N ALA A 15 -0.13 -8.38 -0.12
CA ALA A 15 0.46 -8.12 1.20
C ALA A 15 -0.40 -8.64 2.36
N SER A 16 -1.54 -9.27 2.08
CA SER A 16 -2.47 -9.78 3.09
C SER A 16 -2.04 -11.16 3.61
N ILE A 17 -0.90 -11.20 4.31
CA ILE A 17 -0.29 -12.43 4.83
C ILE A 17 -0.34 -12.40 6.35
N ALA A 18 -1.14 -13.30 6.96
CA ALA A 18 -1.32 -13.33 8.42
C ALA A 18 -0.04 -13.73 9.17
N GLN A 19 0.79 -14.58 8.59
CA GLN A 19 2.06 -15.04 9.17
C GLN A 19 3.19 -14.95 8.12
N PRO A 20 3.84 -13.78 8.00
CA PRO A 20 4.92 -13.59 7.04
C PRO A 20 6.11 -14.49 7.38
N VAL A 21 6.68 -15.15 6.37
CA VAL A 21 7.84 -16.06 6.52
C VAL A 21 9.04 -15.34 7.16
N HIS A 22 9.28 -14.09 6.76
CA HIS A 22 10.42 -13.28 7.22
C HIS A 22 10.06 -12.27 8.33
N ARG A 23 9.07 -12.59 9.17
CA ARG A 23 8.55 -11.64 10.17
C ARG A 23 9.62 -11.17 11.16
N LEU A 24 10.51 -12.07 11.59
CA LEU A 24 11.54 -11.74 12.59
C LEU A 24 12.64 -10.88 11.96
N GLU A 25 13.04 -11.20 10.73
CA GLU A 25 14.04 -10.46 9.96
C GLU A 25 13.56 -9.04 9.64
N VAL A 26 12.27 -8.88 9.32
CA VAL A 26 11.66 -7.56 9.13
C VAL A 26 11.63 -6.77 10.44
N ALA A 27 11.24 -7.38 11.55
CA ALA A 27 11.21 -6.70 12.85
C ALA A 27 12.61 -6.25 13.29
N ASP A 28 13.62 -7.12 13.12
CA ASP A 28 15.02 -6.81 13.39
C ASP A 28 15.56 -5.69 12.48
N ALA A 29 15.22 -5.70 11.18
CA ALA A 29 15.60 -4.63 10.27
C ALA A 29 14.99 -3.28 10.67
N VAL A 30 13.73 -3.24 11.10
CA VAL A 30 13.08 -2.02 11.60
C VAL A 30 13.81 -1.48 12.83
N VAL A 31 14.13 -2.35 13.80
CA VAL A 31 14.85 -1.95 15.02
C VAL A 31 16.26 -1.45 14.71
N ARG A 32 17.06 -2.22 13.95
CA ARG A 32 18.46 -1.88 13.63
C ARG A 32 18.59 -0.56 12.86
N THR A 33 17.61 -0.23 12.03
CA THR A 33 17.62 1.01 11.23
C THR A 33 17.03 2.21 11.96
N GLY A 34 16.48 2.03 13.17
CA GLY A 34 15.68 3.06 13.83
C GLY A 34 14.41 3.41 13.05
N GLY A 35 13.94 2.48 12.20
CA GLY A 35 12.79 2.68 11.32
C GLY A 35 11.46 2.50 12.04
N THR A 36 10.39 2.49 11.25
CA THR A 36 9.02 2.29 11.77
C THR A 36 8.16 1.51 10.78
N SER A 37 6.97 1.10 11.22
CA SER A 37 5.93 0.53 10.37
C SER A 37 4.57 1.17 10.65
N VAL A 38 3.74 1.25 9.63
CA VAL A 38 2.39 1.83 9.73
C VAL A 38 1.36 0.95 9.04
N SER A 39 0.20 0.81 9.67
CA SER A 39 -0.95 0.15 9.05
C SER A 39 -1.70 1.12 8.13
N ILE A 40 -2.14 0.62 6.98
CA ILE A 40 -2.84 1.37 5.94
C ILE A 40 -4.19 0.69 5.64
N ASN A 41 -5.24 1.49 5.48
CA ASN A 41 -6.58 1.00 5.14
C ASN A 41 -6.80 0.99 3.61
N ASP A 42 -7.82 0.26 3.16
CA ASP A 42 -8.14 0.13 1.74
C ASP A 42 -8.46 1.48 1.06
N ASN A 43 -9.08 2.44 1.77
CA ASN A 43 -9.39 3.74 1.18
C ASN A 43 -8.11 4.53 0.84
N ASP A 44 -7.13 4.52 1.74
CA ASP A 44 -5.83 5.16 1.52
C ASP A 44 -5.05 4.49 0.36
N ILE A 45 -5.20 3.16 0.22
CA ILE A 45 -4.64 2.39 -0.90
C ILE A 45 -5.30 2.80 -2.21
N ALA A 46 -6.63 2.90 -2.25
CA ALA A 46 -7.38 3.29 -3.45
C ALA A 46 -6.99 4.68 -3.92
N GLN A 47 -6.99 5.66 -3.02
CA GLN A 47 -6.57 7.03 -3.31
C GLN A 47 -5.13 7.09 -3.82
N SER A 48 -4.22 6.32 -3.21
CA SER A 48 -2.82 6.29 -3.61
C SER A 48 -2.61 5.60 -4.96
N THR A 49 -3.37 4.55 -5.24
CA THR A 49 -3.35 3.88 -6.55
C THR A 49 -3.77 4.86 -7.64
N ARG A 50 -4.88 5.57 -7.41
CA ARG A 50 -5.37 6.60 -8.35
C ARG A 50 -4.35 7.71 -8.56
N TYR A 51 -3.82 8.25 -7.46
CA TYR A 51 -2.80 9.30 -7.51
C TYR A 51 -1.60 8.88 -8.35
N LEU A 52 -1.03 7.70 -8.11
CA LEU A 52 0.14 7.23 -8.86
C LEU A 52 -0.17 7.12 -10.36
N ILE A 53 -1.34 6.58 -10.72
CA ILE A 53 -1.77 6.46 -12.13
C ILE A 53 -1.92 7.82 -12.79
N ASP A 54 -2.56 8.77 -12.11
CA ASP A 54 -2.74 10.14 -12.63
C ASP A 54 -1.38 10.87 -12.81
N HIS A 55 -0.33 10.41 -12.13
CA HIS A 55 1.06 10.90 -12.28
C HIS A 55 1.93 10.02 -13.20
N GLY A 56 1.33 9.15 -14.00
CA GLY A 56 2.04 8.31 -14.98
C GLY A 56 2.72 7.07 -14.40
N LEU A 57 2.51 6.76 -13.12
CA LEU A 57 3.04 5.58 -12.44
C LEU A 57 1.96 4.50 -12.31
N TYR A 58 1.97 3.55 -13.25
CA TYR A 58 0.94 2.52 -13.34
C TYR A 58 1.16 1.35 -12.33
N ALA A 59 1.05 1.64 -11.03
CA ALA A 59 1.24 0.67 -9.94
C ALA A 59 -0.06 -0.07 -9.57
N GLU A 60 0.03 -1.35 -9.20
CA GLU A 60 -1.14 -2.09 -8.67
C GLU A 60 -1.43 -1.72 -7.20
N PRO A 61 -2.63 -2.01 -6.66
CA PRO A 61 -3.00 -1.62 -5.29
C PRO A 61 -2.03 -2.06 -4.19
N THR A 62 -1.47 -3.28 -4.27
CA THR A 62 -0.47 -3.74 -3.29
C THR A 62 0.79 -2.88 -3.31
N SER A 63 1.26 -2.46 -4.49
CA SER A 63 2.42 -1.58 -4.61
C SER A 63 2.10 -0.14 -4.20
N ALA A 64 0.86 0.32 -4.39
CA ALA A 64 0.41 1.63 -3.94
C ALA A 64 0.38 1.81 -2.41
N VAL A 65 0.47 0.71 -1.63
CA VAL A 65 0.64 0.77 -0.17
C VAL A 65 1.85 1.61 0.22
N ALA A 66 2.95 1.56 -0.55
CA ALA A 66 4.15 2.37 -0.27
C ALA A 66 3.84 3.88 -0.31
N HIS A 67 3.07 4.33 -1.30
CA HIS A 67 2.66 5.72 -1.41
C HIS A 67 1.63 6.11 -0.34
N ALA A 68 0.70 5.22 -0.01
CA ALA A 68 -0.26 5.45 1.07
C ALA A 68 0.44 5.60 2.43
N ALA A 69 1.43 4.75 2.71
CA ALA A 69 2.27 4.84 3.90
C ALA A 69 3.07 6.13 3.94
N PHE A 70 3.71 6.52 2.84
CA PHE A 70 4.41 7.79 2.73
C PHE A 70 3.50 8.99 3.05
N ARG A 71 2.31 9.07 2.43
CA ARG A 71 1.33 10.14 2.72
C ARG A 71 0.94 10.18 4.20
N LYS A 72 0.80 9.02 4.86
CA LYS A 72 0.49 8.94 6.28
C LYS A 72 1.67 9.43 7.13
N LEU A 73 2.89 8.99 6.85
CA LEU A 73 4.09 9.36 7.58
C LEU A 73 4.43 10.85 7.46
N VAL A 74 4.22 11.46 6.29
CA VAL A 74 4.34 12.91 6.10
C VAL A 74 3.29 13.65 6.95
N ARG A 75 2.03 13.20 6.90
CA ARG A 75 0.93 13.82 7.67
C ARG A 75 1.16 13.73 9.19
N THR A 76 1.78 12.66 9.67
CA THR A 76 2.10 12.48 11.10
C THR A 76 3.42 13.12 11.51
N GLY A 77 4.13 13.79 10.59
CA GLY A 77 5.43 14.42 10.85
C GLY A 77 6.57 13.45 11.08
N THR A 78 6.40 12.17 10.72
CA THR A 78 7.46 11.15 10.81
C THR A 78 8.47 11.27 9.67
N ILE A 79 8.02 11.73 8.50
CA ILE A 79 8.88 12.12 7.38
C ILE A 79 8.67 13.61 7.15
N HIS A 80 9.74 14.39 7.16
CA HIS A 80 9.69 15.82 6.89
C HIS A 80 9.77 16.13 5.39
N ALA A 81 9.15 17.23 4.96
CA ALA A 81 9.13 17.65 3.55
C ALA A 81 10.53 17.99 2.98
N SER A 82 11.51 18.24 3.84
CA SER A 82 12.91 18.47 3.47
C SER A 82 13.70 17.17 3.24
N GLU A 83 13.16 16.01 3.63
CA GLU A 83 13.85 14.73 3.49
C GLU A 83 13.71 14.17 2.08
N GLN A 84 14.75 13.47 1.63
CA GLN A 84 14.69 12.67 0.41
C GLN A 84 14.12 11.30 0.73
N THR A 85 12.98 10.96 0.14
CA THR A 85 12.32 9.66 0.33
C THR A 85 12.30 8.86 -0.97
N VAL A 86 12.67 7.58 -0.90
CA VAL A 86 12.56 6.63 -2.02
C VAL A 86 11.40 5.67 -1.74
N LEU A 87 10.48 5.55 -2.70
CA LEU A 87 9.35 4.61 -2.63
C LEU A 87 9.59 3.47 -3.62
N ILE A 88 9.54 2.23 -3.13
CA ILE A 88 9.71 1.03 -3.96
C ILE A 88 8.35 0.53 -4.43
N LEU A 89 8.05 0.70 -5.72
CA LEU A 89 6.84 0.19 -6.36
C LEU A 89 7.13 -1.17 -7.00
N THR A 90 6.75 -2.24 -6.31
CA THR A 90 7.20 -3.61 -6.64
C THR A 90 6.53 -4.24 -7.87
N ARG A 91 5.35 -3.76 -8.27
CA ARG A 91 4.55 -4.33 -9.35
C ARG A 91 3.80 -3.26 -10.13
N THR A 92 3.63 -3.54 -11.42
CA THR A 92 2.86 -2.71 -12.35
C THR A 92 1.45 -3.26 -12.53
N ALA A 93 0.49 -2.38 -12.77
CA ALA A 93 -0.90 -2.72 -13.05
C ALA A 93 -1.12 -3.35 -14.44
N LEU A 94 -0.07 -3.43 -15.28
CA LEU A 94 -0.07 -4.18 -16.55
C LEU A 94 -0.31 -5.68 -16.35
N LYS A 95 0.07 -6.23 -15.19
CA LYS A 95 -0.15 -7.64 -14.84
C LYS A 95 -1.47 -7.89 -14.10
N THR A 96 -2.15 -6.83 -13.65
CA THR A 96 -3.31 -6.91 -12.74
C THR A 96 -4.43 -5.95 -13.17
N THR A 97 -4.85 -6.06 -14.43
CA THR A 97 -5.78 -5.12 -15.08
C THR A 97 -7.17 -5.10 -14.43
N SER A 98 -7.66 -6.22 -13.89
CA SER A 98 -9.00 -6.33 -13.29
C SER A 98 -9.11 -5.67 -11.90
N ALA A 99 -8.11 -5.89 -11.03
CA ALA A 99 -8.08 -5.27 -9.70
C ALA A 99 -7.93 -3.75 -9.80
N THR A 100 -7.01 -3.29 -10.67
CA THR A 100 -6.78 -1.86 -10.91
C THR A 100 -8.04 -1.17 -11.44
N ARG A 101 -8.72 -1.77 -12.43
CA ARG A 101 -9.98 -1.23 -12.95
C ARG A 101 -11.05 -1.10 -11.87
N THR A 102 -11.16 -2.08 -10.97
CA THR A 102 -12.16 -2.06 -9.89
C THR A 102 -11.88 -0.95 -8.88
N THR A 103 -10.62 -0.73 -8.53
CA THR A 103 -10.20 0.37 -7.64
C THR A 103 -10.52 1.74 -8.24
N LEU A 104 -10.33 1.91 -9.56
CA LEU A 104 -10.63 3.15 -10.28
C LEU A 104 -12.12 3.42 -10.52
N GLN A 105 -12.97 2.38 -10.44
CA GLN A 105 -14.42 2.50 -10.72
C GLN A 105 -15.27 2.69 -9.45
N ARG A 106 -14.71 2.42 -8.25
CA ARG A 106 -15.46 2.43 -6.98
C ARG A 106 -15.24 3.68 -6.13
N HIS A 107 -14.33 4.56 -6.52
CA HIS A 107 -13.91 5.78 -5.81
C HIS A 107 -13.48 6.85 -6.82
#